data_AF-A0AAD5F9H7-F1
#
_entry.id   AF-A0AAD5F9H7-F1
#
_cell.length_a   1.000
_cell.length_b   1.000
_cell.length_c   1.000
_cell.angle_alpha   90.00
_cell.angle_beta   90.00
_cell.angle_gamma   90.00
#
_symmetry.space_group_name_H-M   'P 1'
#
loop_
_entity.id
_entity.type
_entity.pdbx_description
1 polymer ?
#
loop_
_entity_poly.entity_id
_entity_poly.type
_entity_poly.pdbx_seq_one_letter_code
_entity_poly.pdbx_strand_id
1 'polypeptide(L)'
;SLIISPSRTQHFTRDSLSLSCEDQSISTGWTVRRYTDSEGVLDCSQWGSVTGSTCNISFLSTSYTGVYWCEPESGENSNPVNITVPDGDVILESPLYPVTEGHPLNLHCLYRNTNLSNLQVVFYKDGSVVQNQTTGEMIIHKVLKSDEGFYHCKHPERGESPKSRISVRREKKI
;
A
#
# COMPACT_ATOMS: atom_id res chain seq x y z
N SER A 1 1.96 10.04 -12.66
CA SER A 1 1.84 8.84 -11.78
C SER A 1 1.21 9.23 -10.45
N LEU A 2 0.63 8.29 -9.70
CA LEU A 2 0.19 8.53 -8.33
C LEU A 2 1.33 8.24 -7.35
N ILE A 3 1.66 9.23 -6.52
CA ILE A 3 2.65 9.14 -5.43
C ILE A 3 1.88 9.08 -4.11
N ILE A 4 2.27 8.16 -3.23
CA ILE A 4 1.62 7.92 -1.94
C ILE A 4 2.64 8.17 -0.85
N SER A 5 2.29 8.98 0.15
CA SER A 5 3.13 9.26 1.31
C SER A 5 2.33 9.07 2.60
N PRO A 6 2.73 8.12 3.48
CA PRO A 6 3.87 7.19 3.36
C PRO A 6 3.75 6.21 2.18
N SER A 7 4.89 5.74 1.62
CA SER A 7 4.95 4.90 0.40
C SER A 7 4.57 3.43 0.64
N ARG A 8 3.33 3.18 1.03
CA ARG A 8 2.76 1.85 1.31
C ARG A 8 1.30 1.76 0.85
N THR A 9 0.74 0.55 0.74
CA THR A 9 -0.66 0.32 0.31
C THR A 9 -1.63 0.14 1.46
N GLN A 10 -1.13 -0.18 2.65
CA GLN A 10 -1.94 -0.34 3.86
C GLN A 10 -1.60 0.78 4.84
N HIS A 11 -2.62 1.37 5.46
CA HIS A 11 -2.46 2.48 6.40
C HIS A 11 -3.36 2.29 7.62
N PHE A 12 -2.89 2.66 8.81
CA PHE A 12 -3.74 2.62 9.98
C PHE A 12 -4.86 3.66 9.89
N THR A 13 -5.98 3.37 10.54
CA THR A 13 -6.97 4.41 10.86
C THR A 13 -6.30 5.55 11.62
N ARG A 14 -6.86 6.75 11.57
CA ARG A 14 -6.37 7.97 12.27
C ARG A 14 -4.98 8.48 11.85
N ASP A 15 -4.22 7.73 11.06
CA ASP A 15 -3.02 8.24 10.40
C ASP A 15 -3.43 9.26 9.32
N SER A 16 -2.48 10.11 8.95
CA SER A 16 -2.59 10.97 7.78
C SER A 16 -2.05 10.29 6.53
N LEU A 17 -2.55 10.71 5.37
CA LEU A 17 -2.10 10.22 4.07
C LEU A 17 -2.05 11.38 3.07
N SER A 18 -0.98 11.44 2.29
CA SER A 18 -0.82 12.39 1.19
C SER A 18 -0.73 11.64 -0.13
N LEU A 19 -1.54 12.06 -1.09
CA LEU A 19 -1.63 11.49 -2.43
C LEU A 19 -1.33 12.59 -3.43
N SER A 20 -0.30 12.45 -4.25
CA SER A 20 0.07 13.49 -5.22
C SER A 20 0.21 12.93 -6.63
N CYS A 21 -0.12 13.76 -7.61
CA CYS A 21 0.09 13.44 -9.02
C CYS A 21 1.44 14.00 -9.47
N GLU A 22 2.31 13.10 -9.94
CA GLU A 22 3.61 13.47 -10.51
C GLU A 22 3.45 14.20 -11.85
N ASP A 23 4.16 15.33 -11.97
CA ASP A 23 4.19 16.22 -13.11
C ASP A 23 5.51 16.04 -13.88
N GLN A 24 5.45 15.51 -15.11
CA GLN A 24 6.57 15.63 -16.07
C GLN A 24 6.29 16.67 -17.16
N SER A 25 5.19 17.42 -17.11
CA SER A 25 4.92 18.46 -18.09
C SER A 25 3.76 19.38 -17.72
N ILE A 26 3.96 20.37 -16.84
CA ILE A 26 3.31 21.71 -16.81
C ILE A 26 1.77 21.71 -17.04
N SER A 27 1.04 20.64 -16.73
CA SER A 27 -0.40 20.61 -16.93
C SER A 27 -1.08 20.84 -15.59
N THR A 28 -1.37 22.10 -15.33
CA THR A 28 -2.45 22.50 -14.42
C THR A 28 -3.70 21.70 -14.81
N GLY A 29 -4.13 20.73 -13.99
CA GLY A 29 -5.32 19.91 -14.29
C GLY A 29 -5.37 18.48 -13.74
N TRP A 30 -4.31 17.95 -13.10
CA TRP A 30 -4.38 16.61 -12.52
C TRP A 30 -5.26 16.57 -11.27
N THR A 31 -6.26 15.70 -11.28
CA THR A 31 -7.18 15.48 -10.15
C THR A 31 -6.94 14.11 -9.55
N VAL A 32 -6.70 14.06 -8.23
CA VAL A 32 -6.71 12.80 -7.48
C VAL A 32 -8.16 12.32 -7.36
N ARG A 33 -8.45 11.14 -7.91
CA ARG A 33 -9.74 10.46 -7.78
C ARG A 33 -9.61 9.21 -6.95
N ARG A 34 -10.73 8.84 -6.34
CA ARG A 34 -10.89 7.53 -5.70
C ARG A 34 -12.18 6.87 -6.14
N TYR A 35 -12.18 5.54 -6.12
CA TYR A 35 -13.37 4.71 -6.09
C TYR A 35 -13.42 3.97 -4.76
N THR A 36 -14.54 4.09 -4.05
CA THR A 36 -14.86 3.27 -2.88
C THR A 36 -16.20 2.57 -3.10
N ASP A 37 -16.40 1.40 -2.51
CA ASP A 37 -17.66 0.67 -2.68
C ASP A 37 -18.87 1.42 -2.08
N SER A 38 -18.63 2.29 -1.10
CA SER A 38 -19.70 3.05 -0.42
C SER A 38 -20.14 4.31 -1.16
N GLU A 39 -19.23 4.97 -1.90
CA GLU A 39 -19.48 6.29 -2.49
C GLU A 39 -19.27 6.34 -4.00
N GLY A 40 -18.76 5.27 -4.60
CA GLY A 40 -18.38 5.26 -6.01
C GLY A 40 -17.19 6.18 -6.27
N VAL A 41 -17.19 6.85 -7.43
CA VAL A 41 -16.08 7.70 -7.88
C VAL A 41 -16.24 9.12 -7.32
N LEU A 42 -15.25 9.59 -6.57
CA LEU A 42 -15.19 10.95 -6.04
C LEU A 42 -13.83 11.60 -6.30
N ASP A 43 -13.84 12.91 -6.52
CA ASP A 43 -12.65 13.76 -6.55
C ASP A 43 -12.24 14.17 -5.12
N CYS A 44 -10.94 14.43 -4.92
CA CYS A 44 -10.39 14.73 -3.59
C CYS A 44 -11.10 15.88 -2.86
N SER A 45 -11.66 16.86 -3.57
CA SER A 45 -12.35 18.00 -2.94
C SER A 45 -13.51 17.60 -2.02
N GLN A 46 -14.06 16.39 -2.21
CA GLN A 46 -15.20 15.88 -1.43
C GLN A 46 -14.80 15.09 -0.17
N TRP A 47 -13.53 14.66 -0.05
CA TRP A 47 -13.09 13.73 1.01
C TRP A 47 -11.71 14.02 1.60
N GLY A 48 -11.01 15.04 1.09
CA GLY A 48 -9.68 15.47 1.53
C GLY A 48 -9.46 16.96 1.30
N SER A 49 -8.25 17.42 1.58
CA SER A 49 -7.80 18.79 1.35
C SER A 49 -6.88 18.85 0.15
N VAL A 50 -7.23 19.65 -0.85
CA VAL A 50 -6.45 19.82 -2.08
C VAL A 50 -5.45 20.97 -1.95
N THR A 51 -4.18 20.70 -2.24
CA THR A 51 -3.11 21.71 -2.34
C THR A 51 -2.30 21.44 -3.61
N GLY A 52 -2.56 22.22 -4.66
CA GLY A 52 -1.99 21.95 -5.99
C GLY A 52 -2.47 20.60 -6.54
N SER A 53 -1.54 19.75 -7.00
CA SER A 53 -1.82 18.38 -7.45
C SER A 53 -1.82 17.33 -6.32
N THR A 54 -1.85 17.80 -5.05
CA THR A 54 -1.79 16.94 -3.87
C THR A 54 -3.11 16.94 -3.11
N CYS A 55 -3.55 15.75 -2.74
CA CYS A 55 -4.69 15.47 -1.89
C CYS A 55 -4.19 15.02 -0.52
N ASN A 56 -4.55 15.74 0.54
CA ASN A 56 -4.17 15.44 1.90
C ASN A 56 -5.38 14.95 2.72
N ILE A 57 -5.20 13.85 3.43
CA ILE A 57 -6.17 13.29 4.36
C ILE A 57 -5.58 13.40 5.77
N SER A 58 -6.28 14.08 6.66
CA SER A 58 -5.80 14.32 8.02
C SER A 58 -6.00 13.10 8.93
N PHE A 59 -7.12 12.39 8.75
CA PHE A 59 -7.52 11.25 9.56
C PHE A 59 -8.17 10.18 8.70
N LEU A 60 -7.48 9.06 8.51
CA LEU A 60 -8.04 7.92 7.80
C LEU A 60 -9.12 7.17 8.60
N SER A 61 -10.13 6.68 7.90
CA SER A 61 -11.09 5.70 8.42
C SER A 61 -11.21 4.53 7.45
N THR A 62 -11.87 3.45 7.85
CA THR A 62 -12.04 2.25 7.03
C THR A 62 -12.74 2.52 5.69
N SER A 63 -13.58 3.57 5.62
CA SER A 63 -14.26 4.01 4.39
C SER A 63 -13.32 4.61 3.33
N TYR A 64 -12.06 4.89 3.68
CA TYR A 64 -11.03 5.27 2.72
C TYR A 64 -10.40 4.08 2.00
N THR A 65 -10.80 2.84 2.33
CA THR A 65 -10.38 1.66 1.55
C THR A 65 -10.97 1.74 0.14
N GLY A 66 -10.11 1.66 -0.87
CA GLY A 66 -10.55 1.84 -2.26
C GLY A 66 -9.41 1.89 -3.27
N VAL A 67 -9.78 2.26 -4.48
CA VAL A 67 -8.86 2.38 -5.63
C VAL A 67 -8.60 3.85 -5.91
N TYR A 68 -7.34 4.24 -6.03
CA TYR A 68 -6.92 5.62 -6.20
C TYR A 68 -6.09 5.79 -7.47
N TRP A 69 -6.29 6.90 -8.19
CA TRP A 69 -5.52 7.24 -9.39
C TRP A 69 -5.48 8.75 -9.61
N CYS A 70 -4.57 9.15 -10.47
CA CYS A 70 -4.47 10.50 -11.00
C CYS A 70 -5.15 10.55 -12.37
N GLU A 71 -6.12 11.44 -12.52
CA GLU A 71 -6.82 11.71 -13.77
C GLU A 71 -6.35 13.06 -14.34
N PRO A 72 -5.76 13.10 -15.54
CA PRO A 72 -5.44 14.33 -16.25
C PRO A 72 -6.65 14.85 -17.05
N GLU A 73 -6.68 16.16 -17.33
CA GLU A 73 -7.70 16.75 -18.23
C GLU A 73 -7.57 16.29 -19.69
N SER A 74 -6.34 15.95 -20.13
CA SER A 74 -6.00 15.82 -21.55
C SER A 74 -5.64 14.40 -22.00
N GLY A 75 -5.84 13.36 -21.18
CA GLY A 75 -5.27 12.06 -21.52
C GLY A 75 -5.64 10.88 -20.63
N GLU A 76 -4.70 9.95 -20.54
CA GLU A 76 -4.86 8.63 -19.93
C GLU A 76 -4.60 8.66 -18.41
N ASN A 77 -5.43 7.93 -17.66
CA ASN A 77 -5.30 7.83 -16.20
C ASN A 77 -3.98 7.18 -15.79
N SER A 78 -3.45 7.58 -14.63
CA SER A 78 -2.33 6.84 -14.04
C SER A 78 -2.74 5.41 -13.69
N ASN A 79 -1.75 4.53 -13.55
CA ASN A 79 -1.99 3.20 -12.97
C ASN A 79 -2.72 3.33 -11.63
N PRO A 80 -3.85 2.63 -11.43
CA PRO A 80 -4.59 2.67 -10.19
C PRO A 80 -3.83 1.93 -9.09
N VAL A 81 -3.97 2.42 -7.86
CA VAL A 81 -3.40 1.79 -6.65
C VAL A 81 -4.52 1.46 -5.67
N ASN A 82 -4.48 0.24 -5.13
CA ASN A 82 -5.39 -0.18 -4.08
C ASN A 82 -4.84 0.24 -2.72
N ILE A 83 -5.61 1.04 -1.99
CA ILE A 83 -5.30 1.45 -0.62
C ILE A 83 -6.25 0.74 0.34
N THR A 84 -5.70 0.14 1.39
CA THR A 84 -6.45 -0.55 2.43
C THR A 84 -6.27 0.15 3.77
N VAL A 85 -7.38 0.48 4.43
CA VAL A 85 -7.39 1.05 5.79
C VAL A 85 -8.13 0.08 6.71
N PRO A 86 -7.44 -0.85 7.38
CA PRO A 86 -8.11 -1.81 8.26
C PRO A 86 -8.50 -1.19 9.60
N ASP A 87 -9.52 -1.77 10.23
CA ASP A 87 -9.90 -1.51 11.64
C ASP A 87 -9.00 -2.26 12.65
N GLY A 88 -7.80 -2.69 12.20
CA GLY A 88 -6.85 -3.47 12.97
C GLY A 88 -5.62 -2.67 13.37
N ASP A 89 -4.87 -3.22 14.32
CA ASP A 89 -3.61 -2.66 14.82
C ASP A 89 -2.38 -3.23 14.11
N VAL A 90 -2.55 -4.00 13.03
CA VAL A 90 -1.47 -4.60 12.23
C VAL A 90 -1.68 -4.30 10.75
N ILE A 91 -0.63 -3.85 10.06
CA ILE A 91 -0.60 -3.67 8.61
C ILE A 91 0.66 -4.28 8.02
N LEU A 92 0.58 -4.67 6.75
CA LEU A 92 1.73 -5.12 5.98
C LEU A 92 2.17 -3.99 5.04
N GLU A 93 3.38 -3.47 5.27
CA GLU A 93 4.08 -2.64 4.31
C GLU A 93 4.66 -3.53 3.21
N SER A 94 4.12 -3.35 2.00
CA SER A 94 4.43 -4.11 0.80
C SER A 94 4.68 -3.18 -0.38
N PRO A 95 5.48 -3.59 -1.39
CA PRO A 95 5.75 -2.77 -2.56
C PRO A 95 4.47 -2.43 -3.33
N LEU A 96 4.40 -1.19 -3.85
CA LEU A 96 3.29 -0.67 -4.66
C LEU A 96 3.20 -1.31 -6.05
N TYR A 97 4.34 -1.77 -6.57
CA TYR A 97 4.50 -2.25 -7.94
C TYR A 97 5.04 -3.68 -7.98
N PRO A 98 4.84 -4.42 -9.08
CA PRO A 98 5.40 -5.75 -9.24
C PRO A 98 6.93 -5.77 -9.07
N VAL A 99 7.41 -6.74 -8.29
CA VAL A 99 8.85 -6.93 -8.04
C VAL A 99 9.48 -7.68 -9.21
N THR A 100 10.68 -7.28 -9.62
CA THR A 100 11.42 -7.98 -10.67
C THR A 100 12.04 -9.26 -10.12
N GLU A 101 11.94 -10.36 -10.86
CA GLU A 101 12.65 -11.61 -10.56
C GLU A 101 14.16 -11.33 -10.36
N GLY A 102 14.78 -12.00 -9.39
CA GLY A 102 16.17 -11.80 -9.02
C GLY A 102 16.45 -10.64 -8.06
N HIS A 103 15.53 -9.68 -7.93
CA HIS A 103 15.67 -8.54 -7.00
C HIS A 103 15.14 -8.87 -5.60
N PRO A 104 15.53 -8.12 -4.56
CA PRO A 104 15.02 -8.34 -3.21
C PRO A 104 13.56 -7.89 -3.05
N LEU A 105 12.79 -8.67 -2.29
CA LEU A 105 11.48 -8.28 -1.75
C LEU A 105 11.63 -8.02 -0.26
N ASN A 106 11.32 -6.80 0.16
CA ASN A 106 11.24 -6.43 1.58
C ASN A 106 9.76 -6.30 1.96
N LEU A 107 9.36 -6.98 3.02
CA LEU A 107 8.06 -6.84 3.67
C LEU A 107 8.27 -6.42 5.11
N HIS A 108 7.46 -5.49 5.59
CA HIS A 108 7.54 -5.04 6.97
C HIS A 108 6.16 -5.09 7.62
N CYS A 109 6.05 -5.86 8.70
CA CYS A 109 4.85 -5.92 9.51
C CYS A 109 4.89 -4.79 10.52
N LEU A 110 4.00 -3.81 10.34
CA LEU A 110 3.88 -2.68 11.22
C LEU A 110 2.71 -2.91 12.16
N TYR A 111 2.86 -2.50 13.42
CA TYR A 111 1.80 -2.57 14.41
C TYR A 111 1.86 -1.38 15.37
N ARG A 112 0.71 -0.98 15.90
CA ARG A 112 0.62 0.15 16.84
C ARG A 112 1.25 -0.19 18.18
N ASN A 113 1.86 0.84 18.80
CA ASN A 113 2.54 0.78 20.10
C ASN A 113 3.71 -0.22 20.14
N THR A 114 4.89 0.27 19.76
CA THR A 114 6.16 -0.48 19.69
C THR A 114 6.76 -0.84 21.05
N ASN A 115 6.07 -0.58 22.17
CA ASN A 115 6.53 -0.87 23.53
C ASN A 115 6.51 -2.38 23.87
N LEU A 116 6.16 -3.26 22.93
CA LEU A 116 6.21 -4.71 23.08
C LEU A 116 7.45 -5.25 22.34
N SER A 117 8.61 -5.22 22.99
CA SER A 117 9.81 -5.84 22.45
C SER A 117 9.81 -7.35 22.72
N ASN A 118 10.25 -8.14 21.73
CA ASN A 118 10.48 -9.59 21.73
C ASN A 118 9.34 -10.53 21.31
N LEU A 119 8.19 -10.03 20.86
CA LEU A 119 7.15 -10.90 20.28
C LEU A 119 7.45 -11.21 18.80
N GLN A 120 7.47 -12.49 18.46
CA GLN A 120 7.68 -12.93 17.07
C GLN A 120 6.42 -12.72 16.25
N VAL A 121 6.56 -11.94 15.18
CA VAL A 121 5.54 -11.83 14.13
C VAL A 121 5.72 -12.99 13.15
N VAL A 122 4.60 -13.56 12.71
CA VAL A 122 4.58 -14.65 11.73
C VAL A 122 4.14 -14.11 10.36
N PHE A 123 4.93 -14.36 9.33
CA PHE A 123 4.61 -14.06 7.94
C PHE A 123 3.98 -15.26 7.26
N TYR A 124 2.94 -15.00 6.48
CA TYR A 124 2.20 -15.98 5.73
C TYR A 124 2.15 -15.62 4.25
N LYS A 125 2.15 -16.64 3.41
CA LYS A 125 1.89 -16.55 1.98
C LYS A 125 0.89 -17.62 1.59
N ASP A 126 -0.20 -17.19 0.96
CA ASP A 126 -1.29 -18.08 0.50
C ASP A 126 -1.80 -19.02 1.60
N GLY A 127 -1.81 -18.52 2.84
CA GLY A 127 -2.24 -19.26 4.04
C GLY A 127 -1.17 -20.12 4.70
N SER A 128 0.00 -20.31 4.08
CA SER A 128 1.12 -21.07 4.64
C SER A 128 2.12 -20.16 5.34
N VAL A 129 2.70 -20.62 6.45
CA VAL A 129 3.76 -19.89 7.16
C VAL A 129 5.02 -19.87 6.29
N VAL A 130 5.62 -18.69 6.13
CA VAL A 130 6.88 -18.50 5.39
C VAL A 130 8.03 -18.25 6.35
N GLN A 131 7.86 -17.34 7.31
CA GLN A 131 8.93 -16.93 8.21
C GLN A 131 8.41 -16.36 9.53
N ASN A 132 9.18 -16.50 10.61
CA ASN A 132 8.93 -15.85 11.89
C ASN A 132 10.04 -14.82 12.15
N GLN A 133 9.68 -13.59 12.48
CA GLN A 133 10.63 -12.48 12.64
C GLN A 133 10.32 -11.68 13.91
N THR A 134 11.35 -11.40 14.72
CA THR A 134 11.24 -10.51 15.88
C THR A 134 11.31 -9.05 15.50
N THR A 135 12.02 -8.70 14.43
CA THR A 135 12.13 -7.32 13.93
C THR A 135 10.88 -6.85 13.21
N GLY A 136 9.98 -7.76 12.85
CA GLY A 136 8.84 -7.47 11.98
C GLY A 136 9.24 -7.32 10.51
N GLU A 137 10.50 -7.49 10.12
CA GLU A 137 10.97 -7.37 8.74
C GLU A 137 11.25 -8.74 8.13
N MET A 138 10.77 -8.99 6.91
CA MET A 138 11.06 -10.20 6.14
C MET A 138 11.68 -9.81 4.79
N ILE A 139 12.79 -10.46 4.44
CA ILE A 139 13.52 -10.18 3.19
C ILE A 139 13.68 -11.48 2.39
N ILE A 140 13.16 -11.49 1.15
CA ILE A 140 13.51 -12.51 0.15
C ILE A 140 14.60 -11.90 -0.73
N HIS A 141 15.85 -12.30 -0.53
CA HIS A 141 16.99 -11.66 -1.23
C HIS A 141 16.97 -11.82 -2.74
N LYS A 142 16.46 -12.96 -3.23
CA LYS A 142 16.37 -13.27 -4.66
C LYS A 142 14.98 -13.81 -4.98
N VAL A 143 14.08 -12.91 -5.35
CA VAL A 143 12.69 -13.25 -5.68
C VAL A 143 12.62 -14.14 -6.92
N LEU A 144 11.82 -15.19 -6.85
CA LEU A 144 11.48 -16.08 -7.96
C LEU A 144 10.03 -15.87 -8.40
N LYS A 145 9.66 -16.34 -9.60
CA LYS A 145 8.24 -16.30 -10.00
C LYS A 145 7.32 -17.08 -9.05
N SER A 146 7.84 -18.11 -8.38
CA SER A 146 7.11 -18.86 -7.36
C SER A 146 6.78 -18.02 -6.13
N ASP A 147 7.47 -16.90 -5.87
CA ASP A 147 7.23 -16.04 -4.70
C ASP A 147 6.04 -15.09 -4.88
N GLU A 148 5.45 -15.03 -6.07
CA GLU A 148 4.15 -14.38 -6.28
C GLU A 148 3.07 -15.01 -5.41
N GLY A 149 2.20 -14.19 -4.81
CA GLY A 149 1.14 -14.68 -3.93
C GLY A 149 0.52 -13.60 -3.05
N PHE A 150 -0.38 -14.01 -2.16
CA PHE A 150 -0.99 -13.14 -1.16
C PHE A 150 -0.28 -13.25 0.19
N TYR A 151 0.34 -12.16 0.62
CA TYR A 151 1.09 -12.07 1.86
C TYR A 151 0.31 -11.35 2.94
N HIS A 152 0.43 -11.81 4.17
CA HIS A 152 0.00 -11.08 5.37
C HIS A 152 0.92 -11.45 6.54
N CYS A 153 0.89 -10.64 7.58
CA CYS A 153 1.60 -10.91 8.82
C CYS A 153 0.64 -10.99 10.00
N LYS A 154 1.00 -11.76 11.02
CA LYS A 154 0.24 -11.91 12.26
C LYS A 154 1.11 -11.60 13.45
N HIS A 155 0.67 -10.63 14.23
CA HIS A 155 1.24 -10.34 15.54
C HIS A 155 0.44 -11.12 16.60
N PRO A 156 1.10 -11.80 17.56
CA PRO A 156 0.44 -12.71 18.49
C PRO A 156 -0.68 -12.06 19.31
N GLU A 157 -0.53 -10.78 19.68
CA GLU A 157 -1.48 -10.07 20.54
C GLU A 157 -2.34 -9.02 19.81
N ARG A 158 -1.97 -8.63 18.57
CA ARG A 158 -2.58 -7.50 17.85
C ARG A 158 -3.45 -7.94 16.68
N GLY A 159 -3.41 -9.22 16.34
CA GLY A 159 -4.15 -9.77 15.21
C GLY A 159 -3.31 -9.85 13.94
N GLU A 160 -3.98 -9.81 12.79
CA GLU A 160 -3.39 -10.02 11.47
C GLU A 160 -3.57 -8.80 10.57
N SER A 161 -2.61 -8.58 9.69
CA SER A 161 -2.73 -7.58 8.63
C SER A 161 -3.72 -8.05 7.55
N PRO A 162 -4.34 -7.11 6.82
CA PRO A 162 -4.90 -7.42 5.51
C PRO A 162 -3.88 -8.11 4.59
N LYS A 163 -4.42 -8.87 3.62
CA LYS A 163 -3.61 -9.55 2.61
C LYS A 163 -3.20 -8.57 1.51
N SER A 164 -1.91 -8.50 1.21
CA SER A 164 -1.36 -7.78 0.05
C SER A 164 -0.97 -8.77 -1.04
N ARG A 165 -1.37 -8.50 -2.29
CA ARG A 165 -0.93 -9.30 -3.44
C ARG A 165 0.45 -8.81 -3.90
N ILE A 166 1.44 -9.67 -3.81
CA ILE A 166 2.77 -9.42 -4.39
C ILE A 166 2.83 -10.08 -5.76
N SER A 167 3.07 -9.27 -6.79
CA SER A 167 3.24 -9.76 -8.16
C SER A 167 4.71 -9.76 -8.55
N VAL A 168 5.15 -10.79 -9.27
CA VAL A 168 6.53 -10.92 -9.74
C VAL A 168 6.56 -10.82 -11.27
N ARG A 169 7.29 -9.84 -11.79
CA ARG A 169 7.56 -9.70 -13.22
C ARG A 169 8.87 -10.41 -13.57
N ARG A 170 8.86 -11.16 -14.67
CA ARG A 170 10.10 -11.78 -15.19
C ARG A 170 11.06 -10.69 -15.62
N GLU A 171 12.34 -10.93 -15.40
CA GLU A 171 13.38 -10.10 -15.98
C GLU A 171 13.34 -10.28 -17.51
N LYS A 172 13.24 -9.18 -18.26
CA LYS A 172 13.41 -9.24 -19.72
C LYS A 172 14.88 -9.52 -19.99
N LYS A 173 15.21 -10.76 -20.39
CA LYS A 173 16.50 -11.04 -21.00
C LYS A 173 16.53 -10.33 -22.36
N ILE A 174 17.40 -9.33 -22.47
CA ILE A 174 17.74 -8.64 -23.72
C ILE A 174 18.72 -9.55 -24.49
#